data_AF-A0A9P1IQ79-F1
#
_entry.id   AF-A0A9P1IQ79-F1
#
_cell.length_a   1.000
_cell.length_b   1.000
_cell.length_c   1.000
_cell.angle_alpha   90.00
_cell.angle_beta   90.00
_cell.angle_gamma   90.00
#
_symmetry.space_group_name_H-M   'P 1'
#
loop_
_entity.id
_entity.type
_entity.pdbx_description
1 polymer ?
#
loop_
_entity_poly.entity_id
_entity_poly.type
_entity_poly.pdbx_seq_one_letter_code
_entity_poly.pdbx_strand_id
1 'polypeptide(L)'
;MQAVGFLLLFYVLSFQSVDALLTCSKCDLTPNECYRSSSTCRGDYCYHAEYFYPNENIPMIQKGCILGDIPSEGCRINHYGNVICFCSDADYCNTNVTETSVTETSTILPLQTCRPEKVTTTPRVRWIRPCAGNYCSSLSSQASSEEGNYTWTTKDCNKENEFDIFPTFTVFNFYPNSCVWLEYGGQPNLKACYGSNELDSTLSIDSTIAKIQCEVDYFSPRLPYVKTGDYCTGQFCFISATSRGDVYRGCVSSATLNTVSTLKIGYTRSYTGLEQWICDQPDCNSDLKSAENSWPPELYLYRNLSNLREFSVFYINYASGFSFFPSFFLVIIIFFL
;
A
#
# COMPACT_ATOMS: atom_id res chain seq x y z
N MET A 1 -49.40 -39.62 -26.69
CA MET A 1 -48.30 -38.89 -27.36
C MET A 1 -48.02 -37.64 -26.51
N GLN A 2 -47.31 -37.74 -25.38
CA GLN A 2 -45.85 -37.83 -25.25
C GLN A 2 -45.11 -36.83 -26.15
N ALA A 3 -44.78 -35.67 -25.59
CA ALA A 3 -43.61 -34.89 -25.95
C ALA A 3 -43.11 -34.22 -24.66
N VAL A 4 -42.19 -34.91 -23.99
CA VAL A 4 -41.43 -34.42 -22.85
C VAL A 4 -40.46 -33.37 -23.39
N GLY A 5 -40.77 -32.09 -23.15
CA GLY A 5 -39.89 -30.97 -23.48
C GLY A 5 -38.75 -30.89 -22.49
N PHE A 6 -37.68 -31.64 -22.77
CA PHE A 6 -36.34 -31.44 -22.22
C PHE A 6 -35.82 -30.06 -22.68
N LEU A 7 -36.17 -29.01 -21.94
CA LEU A 7 -35.47 -27.73 -22.05
C LEU A 7 -34.38 -27.74 -20.98
N LEU A 8 -33.23 -28.26 -21.44
CA LEU A 8 -31.93 -28.17 -20.80
C LEU A 8 -31.76 -26.81 -20.12
N LEU A 9 -31.67 -26.87 -18.78
CA LEU A 9 -30.91 -25.93 -17.98
C LEU A 9 -29.50 -25.85 -18.59
N PHE A 10 -29.28 -24.96 -19.55
CA PHE A 10 -27.97 -24.36 -19.76
C PHE A 10 -27.76 -23.42 -18.56
N TYR A 11 -27.40 -24.01 -17.42
CA TYR A 11 -26.46 -23.33 -16.53
C TYR A 11 -25.19 -23.18 -17.36
N VAL A 12 -25.12 -22.07 -18.10
CA VAL A 12 -23.83 -21.49 -18.46
C VAL A 12 -23.20 -21.20 -17.11
N LEU A 13 -22.45 -22.18 -16.61
CA LEU A 13 -21.33 -21.94 -15.72
C LEU A 13 -20.44 -20.99 -16.53
N SER A 14 -20.70 -19.69 -16.36
CA SER A 14 -19.68 -18.68 -16.50
C SER A 14 -18.62 -19.06 -15.49
N PHE A 15 -17.74 -19.98 -15.89
CA PHE A 15 -16.40 -20.05 -15.38
C PHE A 15 -15.83 -18.67 -15.67
N GLN A 16 -16.00 -17.74 -14.73
CA GLN A 16 -15.12 -16.60 -14.63
C GLN A 16 -13.73 -17.23 -14.61
N SER A 17 -12.91 -16.90 -15.62
CA SER A 17 -11.50 -17.22 -15.57
C SER A 17 -11.02 -16.64 -14.26
N VAL A 18 -10.73 -17.51 -13.31
CA VAL A 18 -10.07 -17.08 -12.09
C VAL A 18 -8.65 -16.80 -12.55
N ASP A 19 -8.34 -15.52 -12.78
CA ASP A 19 -7.04 -15.12 -13.29
C ASP A 19 -5.99 -15.58 -12.26
N ALA A 20 -5.17 -16.54 -12.70
CA ALA A 20 -4.13 -17.09 -11.86
C ALA A 20 -3.06 -16.03 -11.64
N LEU A 21 -2.55 -15.93 -10.41
CA LEU A 21 -1.43 -15.02 -10.09
C LEU A 21 -0.21 -15.35 -10.98
N LEU A 22 0.33 -14.33 -11.63
CA LEU A 22 1.54 -14.44 -12.44
C LEU A 22 2.77 -14.56 -11.56
N THR A 23 3.74 -15.33 -12.01
CA THR A 23 5.07 -15.42 -11.40
C THR A 23 6.01 -14.43 -12.08
N CYS A 24 6.57 -13.51 -11.31
CA CYS A 24 7.43 -12.43 -11.78
C CYS A 24 8.87 -12.61 -11.29
N SER A 25 9.83 -12.08 -12.06
CA SER A 25 11.19 -11.90 -11.55
C SER A 25 11.20 -10.79 -10.50
N LYS A 26 11.86 -11.03 -9.37
CA LYS A 26 12.02 -10.05 -8.30
C LYS A 26 13.49 -9.72 -8.13
N CYS A 27 13.85 -8.45 -7.94
CA CYS A 27 15.20 -8.08 -7.53
C CYS A 27 15.17 -6.71 -6.83
N ASP A 28 16.00 -6.56 -5.79
CA ASP A 28 16.06 -5.36 -4.98
C ASP A 28 17.42 -4.66 -5.18
N LEU A 29 17.37 -3.43 -5.71
CA LEU A 29 18.34 -2.34 -5.53
C LEU A 29 19.83 -2.56 -5.88
N THR A 30 20.27 -3.71 -6.37
CA THR A 30 21.66 -3.88 -6.84
C THR A 30 21.74 -4.16 -8.35
N PRO A 31 22.55 -3.40 -9.11
CA PRO A 31 22.59 -3.49 -10.57
C PRO A 31 22.94 -4.90 -11.07
N ASN A 32 23.83 -5.61 -10.38
CA ASN A 32 24.33 -6.91 -10.81
C ASN A 32 23.39 -8.08 -10.47
N GLU A 33 22.56 -7.98 -9.43
CA GLU A 33 21.61 -9.03 -9.07
C GLU A 33 20.39 -9.05 -10.00
N CYS A 34 19.97 -7.90 -10.52
CA CYS A 34 18.78 -7.80 -11.38
C CYS A 34 18.92 -8.41 -12.78
N TYR A 35 20.15 -8.57 -13.30
CA TYR A 35 20.40 -9.26 -14.58
C TYR A 35 20.38 -10.78 -14.46
N ARG A 36 20.53 -11.34 -13.24
CA ARG A 36 20.60 -12.78 -12.98
C ARG A 36 19.71 -13.20 -11.81
N SER A 37 18.62 -12.47 -11.55
CA SER A 37 17.85 -12.71 -10.34
C SER A 37 17.21 -14.10 -10.37
N SER A 38 17.47 -14.87 -9.33
CA SER A 38 16.82 -16.15 -9.05
C SER A 38 15.58 -16.02 -8.17
N SER A 39 15.32 -14.82 -7.62
CA SER A 39 14.18 -14.60 -6.74
C SER A 39 12.93 -14.26 -7.53
N THR A 40 11.80 -14.76 -7.06
CA THR A 40 10.50 -14.66 -7.73
C THR A 40 9.46 -14.13 -6.78
N CYS A 41 8.40 -13.55 -7.32
CA CYS A 41 7.20 -13.25 -6.52
C CYS A 41 5.94 -13.43 -7.35
N ARG A 42 4.78 -13.48 -6.70
CA ARG A 42 3.49 -13.63 -7.38
C ARG A 42 2.60 -12.41 -7.25
N GLY A 43 1.96 -12.02 -8.34
CA GLY A 43 1.07 -10.87 -8.39
C GLY A 43 0.11 -10.88 -9.58
N ASP A 44 -0.72 -9.85 -9.68
CA ASP A 44 -1.61 -9.62 -10.82
C ASP A 44 -0.81 -9.04 -12.01
N TYR A 45 0.25 -8.29 -11.72
CA TYR A 45 1.14 -7.70 -12.71
C TYR A 45 2.61 -7.85 -12.30
N CYS A 46 3.48 -8.05 -13.26
CA CYS A 46 4.92 -7.90 -13.05
C CYS A 46 5.35 -6.47 -13.35
N TYR A 47 6.33 -5.96 -12.61
CA TYR A 47 6.90 -4.64 -12.89
C TYR A 47 8.42 -4.67 -13.09
N HIS A 48 8.90 -3.74 -13.90
CA HIS A 48 10.31 -3.39 -14.08
C HIS A 48 10.43 -1.87 -13.95
N ALA A 49 11.27 -1.39 -13.04
CA ALA A 49 11.49 0.01 -12.79
C ALA A 49 12.96 0.39 -12.97
N GLU A 50 13.19 1.55 -13.57
CA GLU A 50 14.51 2.14 -13.79
C GLU A 50 14.53 3.54 -13.20
N TYR A 51 15.45 3.77 -12.26
CA TYR A 51 15.64 5.06 -11.62
C TYR A 51 16.97 5.68 -12.05
N PHE A 52 16.93 6.90 -12.56
CA PHE A 52 18.07 7.68 -13.04
C PHE A 52 18.43 8.73 -12.00
N TYR A 53 19.40 8.42 -11.14
CA TYR A 53 19.90 9.38 -10.16
C TYR A 53 21.00 10.27 -10.76
N PRO A 54 21.05 11.58 -10.45
CA PRO A 54 21.96 12.55 -11.08
C PRO A 54 23.47 12.24 -10.97
N ASN A 55 23.86 11.31 -10.09
CA ASN A 55 25.25 10.95 -9.82
C ASN A 55 25.60 9.53 -10.31
N GLU A 56 24.68 8.83 -10.96
CA GLU A 56 24.87 7.44 -11.40
C GLU A 56 24.87 7.35 -12.93
N ASN A 57 25.88 6.68 -13.49
CA ASN A 57 26.00 6.47 -14.94
C ASN A 57 25.16 5.29 -15.45
N ILE A 58 24.59 4.50 -14.53
CA ILE A 58 23.80 3.31 -14.82
C ILE A 58 22.52 3.45 -14.01
N PRO A 59 21.33 3.23 -14.59
CA PRO A 59 20.09 3.28 -13.85
C PRO A 59 20.06 2.21 -12.76
N MET A 60 19.44 2.55 -11.64
CA MET A 60 19.08 1.59 -10.61
C MET A 60 17.86 0.80 -11.10
N ILE A 61 18.01 -0.52 -11.23
CA ILE A 61 16.94 -1.41 -11.69
C ILE A 61 16.26 -2.05 -10.49
N GLN A 62 14.94 -2.12 -10.53
CA GLN A 62 14.12 -2.88 -9.58
C GLN A 62 13.06 -3.69 -10.33
N LYS A 63 12.85 -4.94 -9.91
CA LYS A 63 11.83 -5.82 -10.49
C LYS A 63 10.99 -6.45 -9.40
N GLY A 64 9.73 -6.71 -9.69
CA GLY A 64 8.85 -7.42 -8.77
C GLY A 64 7.45 -7.63 -9.33
N CYS A 65 6.49 -7.74 -8.43
CA CYS A 65 5.08 -7.98 -8.73
C CYS A 65 4.20 -7.03 -7.91
N ILE A 66 3.10 -6.62 -8.51
CA ILE A 66 2.04 -5.83 -7.89
C ILE A 66 0.82 -6.72 -7.69
N LEU A 67 0.14 -6.52 -6.57
CA LEU A 67 -1.18 -7.08 -6.29
C LEU A 67 -2.14 -5.90 -6.13
N GLY A 68 -3.23 -5.88 -6.89
CA GLY A 68 -4.15 -4.76 -7.01
C GLY A 68 -4.20 -4.15 -8.41
N ASP A 69 -4.91 -3.03 -8.54
CA ASP A 69 -5.12 -2.41 -9.84
C ASP A 69 -3.96 -1.49 -10.23
N ILE A 70 -3.63 -1.50 -11.53
CA ILE A 70 -2.78 -0.51 -12.17
C ILE A 70 -3.61 0.30 -13.19
N PRO A 71 -3.22 1.55 -13.51
CA PRO A 71 -3.92 2.37 -14.51
C PRO A 71 -3.94 1.74 -15.91
N SER A 72 -2.81 1.19 -16.36
CA SER A 72 -2.73 0.33 -17.55
C SER A 72 -1.39 -0.41 -17.60
N GLU A 73 -1.34 -1.49 -18.37
CA GLU A 73 -0.08 -2.11 -18.80
C GLU A 73 0.74 -1.16 -19.68
N GLY A 74 2.02 -1.50 -19.86
CA GLY A 74 3.01 -0.71 -20.61
C GLY A 74 3.90 0.14 -19.70
N CYS A 75 4.73 0.98 -20.32
CA CYS A 75 5.71 1.81 -19.62
C CYS A 75 5.17 3.19 -19.27
N ARG A 76 5.64 3.74 -18.17
CA ARG A 76 5.33 5.07 -17.64
C ARG A 76 6.63 5.82 -17.40
N ILE A 77 6.74 7.02 -17.93
CA ILE A 77 7.91 7.89 -17.72
C ILE A 77 7.48 9.09 -16.89
N ASN A 78 8.13 9.30 -15.76
CA ASN A 78 7.84 10.43 -14.88
C ASN A 78 8.70 11.66 -15.24
N HIS A 79 8.44 12.79 -14.58
CA HIS A 79 9.11 14.07 -14.85
C HIS A 79 10.63 14.02 -14.64
N TYR A 80 11.09 13.12 -13.78
CA TYR A 80 12.51 12.90 -13.50
C TYR A 80 13.19 11.97 -14.51
N GLY A 81 12.44 11.45 -15.50
CA GLY A 81 12.93 10.49 -16.48
C GLY A 81 12.94 9.04 -15.97
N ASN A 82 12.45 8.78 -14.76
CA ASN A 82 12.34 7.43 -14.23
C ASN A 82 11.25 6.67 -14.97
N VAL A 83 11.46 5.38 -15.15
CA VAL A 83 10.60 4.49 -15.92
C VAL A 83 10.04 3.41 -15.03
N ILE A 84 8.76 3.10 -15.16
CA ILE A 84 8.17 1.86 -14.64
C ILE A 84 7.30 1.21 -15.71
N CYS A 85 7.47 -0.09 -15.93
CA CYS A 85 6.75 -0.87 -16.92
C CYS A 85 5.98 -2.00 -16.24
N PHE A 86 4.74 -2.21 -16.68
CA PHE A 86 3.88 -3.30 -16.22
C PHE A 86 3.52 -4.26 -17.34
N CYS A 87 3.45 -5.55 -17.02
CA CYS A 87 3.03 -6.60 -17.93
C CYS A 87 2.27 -7.69 -17.17
N SER A 88 1.28 -8.28 -17.85
CA SER A 88 0.52 -9.45 -17.38
C SER A 88 0.27 -10.50 -18.47
N ASP A 89 1.05 -10.46 -19.55
CA ASP A 89 0.92 -11.34 -20.71
C ASP A 89 1.48 -12.76 -20.47
N ALA A 90 2.52 -12.89 -19.64
CA ALA A 90 3.14 -14.17 -19.32
C ALA A 90 3.93 -14.15 -18.01
N ASP A 91 4.14 -15.33 -17.41
CA ASP A 91 5.11 -15.50 -16.33
C ASP A 91 6.49 -14.97 -16.75
N TYR A 92 7.14 -14.25 -15.84
CA TYR A 92 8.47 -13.64 -16.01
C TYR A 92 8.56 -12.60 -17.14
N CYS A 93 7.44 -12.00 -17.55
CA CYS A 93 7.40 -10.96 -18.60
C CYS A 93 8.32 -9.76 -18.31
N ASN A 94 8.62 -9.48 -17.03
CA ASN A 94 9.52 -8.40 -16.61
C ASN A 94 11.02 -8.74 -16.64
N THR A 95 11.41 -9.89 -17.21
CA THR A 95 12.83 -10.31 -17.24
C THR A 95 13.65 -9.50 -18.25
N ASN A 96 13.13 -9.31 -19.46
CA ASN A 96 13.85 -8.77 -20.61
C ASN A 96 13.18 -7.50 -21.16
N VAL A 97 13.02 -6.49 -20.30
CA VAL A 97 12.60 -5.17 -20.77
C VAL A 97 13.76 -4.54 -21.54
N THR A 98 13.51 -4.14 -22.79
CA THR A 98 14.49 -3.52 -23.68
C THR A 98 14.18 -2.04 -23.87
N GLU A 99 15.20 -1.22 -24.14
CA GLU A 99 15.00 0.22 -24.41
C GLU A 99 14.00 0.47 -25.55
N THR A 100 13.94 -0.41 -26.55
CA THR A 100 12.96 -0.37 -27.64
C THR A 100 11.54 -0.58 -27.14
N SER A 101 11.32 -1.54 -26.23
CA SER A 101 9.98 -1.76 -25.62
C SER A 101 9.52 -0.58 -24.77
N VAL A 102 10.46 0.12 -24.11
CA VAL A 102 10.16 1.32 -23.32
C VAL A 102 9.76 2.50 -24.22
N THR A 103 10.44 2.70 -25.34
CA THR A 103 10.24 3.87 -26.19
C THR A 103 8.96 3.80 -27.04
N GLU A 104 8.55 2.62 -27.50
CA GLU A 104 7.36 2.46 -28.36
C GLU A 104 6.04 2.43 -27.58
N THR A 105 6.07 2.05 -26.28
CA THR A 105 4.86 1.85 -25.46
C THR A 105 4.79 2.76 -24.24
N SER A 106 5.66 3.78 -24.15
CA SER A 106 5.71 4.67 -22.99
C SER A 106 4.61 5.73 -23.02
N THR A 107 3.87 5.79 -21.91
CA THR A 107 3.05 6.94 -21.56
C THR A 107 3.88 7.91 -20.73
N ILE A 108 4.11 9.11 -21.27
CA ILE A 108 4.76 10.20 -20.52
C ILE A 108 3.73 10.80 -19.56
N LEU A 109 4.01 10.74 -18.27
CA LEU A 109 3.12 11.29 -17.25
C LEU A 109 3.05 12.82 -17.38
N PRO A 110 1.85 13.42 -17.25
CA PRO A 110 1.67 14.85 -17.45
C PRO A 110 2.47 15.64 -16.41
N LEU A 111 3.09 16.74 -16.84
CA LEU A 111 3.76 17.66 -15.93
C LEU A 111 2.75 18.60 -15.27
N GLN A 112 2.82 18.68 -13.95
CA GLN A 112 2.00 19.55 -13.11
C GLN A 112 2.90 20.57 -12.41
N THR A 113 2.34 21.76 -12.15
CA THR A 113 2.95 22.75 -11.26
C THR A 113 2.16 22.79 -9.97
N CYS A 114 2.76 22.30 -8.89
CA CYS A 114 2.16 22.36 -7.57
C CYS A 114 2.56 23.67 -6.89
N ARG A 115 1.68 24.19 -6.04
CA ARG A 115 1.97 25.36 -5.20
C ARG A 115 2.22 24.86 -3.77
N PRO A 116 3.48 24.71 -3.36
CA PRO A 116 3.76 24.23 -2.03
C PRO A 116 3.28 25.25 -1.00
N GLU A 117 2.66 24.72 0.03
CA GLU A 117 2.07 25.51 1.09
C GLU A 117 2.40 24.82 2.40
N LYS A 118 2.98 25.55 3.34
CA LYS A 118 3.18 25.06 4.71
C LYS A 118 2.43 25.98 5.66
N VAL A 119 1.29 25.51 6.13
CA VAL A 119 0.49 26.19 7.14
C VAL A 119 0.76 25.50 8.47
N THR A 120 1.29 26.26 9.42
CA THR A 120 1.27 25.91 10.85
C THR A 120 0.45 26.97 11.56
N THR A 121 -0.21 26.65 12.68
CA THR A 121 -0.99 27.63 13.47
C THR A 121 -0.17 28.82 14.00
N THR A 122 1.15 28.83 13.78
CA THR A 122 2.02 29.98 13.99
C THR A 122 2.04 30.91 12.76
N PRO A 123 1.94 32.24 12.95
CA PRO A 123 1.56 33.17 11.89
C PRO A 123 2.75 33.56 11.02
N ARG A 124 3.27 32.66 10.17
CA ARG A 124 4.02 33.03 8.96
C ARG A 124 3.84 31.96 7.88
N VAL A 125 2.96 32.25 6.92
CA VAL A 125 3.00 31.61 5.60
C VAL A 125 4.34 32.01 4.97
N ARG A 126 5.33 31.12 5.05
CA ARG A 126 6.58 31.32 4.32
C ARG A 126 6.27 31.02 2.86
N TRP A 127 6.41 32.00 1.98
CA TRP A 127 6.29 31.76 0.54
C TRP A 127 7.28 30.66 0.13
N ILE A 128 6.76 29.56 -0.40
CA ILE A 128 7.54 28.47 -0.96
C ILE A 128 7.44 28.58 -2.49
N ARG A 129 8.56 28.37 -3.18
CA ARG A 129 8.56 28.41 -4.66
C ARG A 129 7.70 27.26 -5.18
N PRO A 130 6.90 27.49 -6.24
CA PRO A 130 6.24 26.41 -6.96
C PRO A 130 7.24 25.33 -7.36
N CYS A 131 6.80 24.07 -7.31
CA CYS A 131 7.58 22.93 -7.75
C CYS A 131 6.90 22.28 -8.96
N ALA A 132 7.68 21.53 -9.73
CA ALA A 132 7.19 20.75 -10.86
C ALA A 132 7.25 19.26 -10.51
N GLY A 133 6.21 18.53 -10.85
CA GLY A 133 6.08 17.09 -10.61
C GLY A 133 4.95 16.51 -11.45
N ASN A 134 4.76 15.20 -11.48
CA ASN A 134 3.62 14.60 -12.18
C ASN A 134 2.32 14.67 -11.38
N TYR A 135 2.46 14.72 -10.05
CA TYR A 135 1.35 14.77 -9.11
C TYR A 135 1.69 15.72 -7.96
N CYS A 136 0.65 16.27 -7.36
CA CYS A 136 0.71 17.06 -6.15
C CYS A 136 0.25 16.21 -4.97
N SER A 137 0.93 16.37 -3.83
CA SER A 137 0.56 15.76 -2.57
C SER A 137 0.11 16.83 -1.57
N SER A 138 -0.83 16.46 -0.70
CA SER A 138 -1.24 17.29 0.44
C SER A 138 -1.33 16.41 1.66
N LEU A 139 -0.63 16.80 2.72
CA LEU A 139 -0.69 16.16 4.03
C LEU A 139 -1.17 17.17 5.05
N SER A 140 -2.14 16.80 5.86
CA SER A 140 -2.57 17.61 6.98
C SER A 140 -2.86 16.74 8.19
N SER A 141 -2.44 17.19 9.35
CA SER A 141 -2.68 16.47 10.60
C SER A 141 -2.94 17.45 11.75
N GLN A 142 -3.70 16.98 12.74
CA GLN A 142 -3.92 17.68 14.00
C GLN A 142 -3.02 17.04 15.05
N ALA A 143 -2.13 17.84 15.63
CA ALA A 143 -1.23 17.39 16.69
C ALA A 143 -1.51 18.18 17.97
N SER A 144 -1.44 17.50 19.10
CA SER A 144 -1.47 18.12 20.42
C SER A 144 -0.04 18.44 20.87
N SER A 145 0.24 19.69 21.23
CA SER A 145 1.45 20.14 21.90
C SER A 145 1.13 20.52 23.35
N GLU A 146 2.16 20.66 24.20
CA GLU A 146 2.04 21.27 25.54
C GLU A 146 1.42 22.69 25.47
N GLU A 147 1.60 23.38 24.33
CA GLU A 147 1.05 24.71 24.05
C GLU A 147 -0.37 24.70 23.47
N GLY A 148 -0.97 23.53 23.29
CA GLY A 148 -2.32 23.33 22.75
C GLY A 148 -2.36 22.56 21.42
N ASN A 149 -3.56 22.42 20.86
CA ASN A 149 -3.76 21.73 19.59
C ASN A 149 -3.35 22.62 18.43
N TYR A 150 -2.53 22.09 17.53
CA TYR A 150 -2.19 22.74 16.28
C TYR A 150 -2.51 21.86 15.09
N THR A 151 -2.90 22.50 14.00
CA THR A 151 -3.03 21.84 12.70
C THR A 151 -1.85 22.25 11.84
N TRP A 152 -1.25 21.27 11.18
CA TRP A 152 -0.28 21.54 10.14
C TRP A 152 -0.81 21.01 8.81
N THR A 153 -0.49 21.72 7.73
CA THR A 153 -0.77 21.30 6.37
C THR A 153 0.45 21.57 5.51
N THR A 154 0.89 20.57 4.77
CA THR A 154 1.94 20.66 3.77
C THR A 154 1.40 20.23 2.42
N LYS A 155 1.50 21.09 1.42
CA LYS A 155 1.33 20.74 0.01
C LYS A 155 2.71 20.69 -0.64
N ASP A 156 2.95 19.66 -1.46
CA ASP A 156 4.24 19.48 -2.14
C ASP A 156 4.06 18.78 -3.49
N CYS A 157 5.14 18.69 -4.27
CA CYS A 157 5.21 17.82 -5.46
C CYS A 157 5.49 16.38 -5.07
N ASN A 158 5.13 15.46 -5.96
CA ASN A 158 5.51 14.07 -5.85
C ASN A 158 7.05 13.91 -5.92
N LYS A 159 7.56 12.86 -5.27
CA LYS A 159 9.00 12.55 -5.21
C LYS A 159 9.49 11.90 -6.50
N GLU A 160 10.82 11.81 -6.63
CA GLU A 160 11.51 11.24 -7.80
C GLU A 160 11.03 9.83 -8.18
N ASN A 161 10.67 9.01 -7.20
CA ASN A 161 10.25 7.62 -7.38
C ASN A 161 8.73 7.43 -7.46
N GLU A 162 7.96 8.50 -7.66
CA GLU A 162 6.49 8.44 -7.69
C GLU A 162 5.95 8.42 -9.13
N PHE A 163 4.95 7.56 -9.34
CA PHE A 163 4.25 7.36 -10.59
C PHE A 163 2.72 7.55 -10.38
N ASP A 164 1.92 7.20 -11.38
CA ASP A 164 0.45 7.21 -11.33
C ASP A 164 -0.15 6.05 -10.51
N ILE A 165 0.64 5.46 -9.61
CA ILE A 165 0.29 4.30 -8.78
C ILE A 165 0.81 4.54 -7.37
N PHE A 166 -0.02 4.29 -6.36
CA PHE A 166 0.23 4.32 -4.92
C PHE A 166 1.27 5.34 -4.40
N PRO A 167 0.86 6.36 -3.62
CA PRO A 167 1.79 7.34 -3.10
C PRO A 167 2.78 6.73 -2.10
N THR A 168 4.01 7.22 -2.09
CA THR A 168 5.09 6.69 -1.24
C THR A 168 5.26 7.46 0.07
N PHE A 169 4.52 8.54 0.24
CA PHE A 169 4.62 9.45 1.39
C PHE A 169 3.71 9.08 2.57
N THR A 170 2.94 8.00 2.48
CA THR A 170 2.10 7.51 3.59
C THR A 170 2.28 6.01 3.81
N VAL A 171 1.76 5.52 4.93
CA VAL A 171 1.68 4.10 5.25
C VAL A 171 0.43 3.43 4.64
N PHE A 172 -0.23 4.08 3.68
CA PHE A 172 -1.47 3.59 3.09
C PHE A 172 -1.43 3.77 1.56
N ASN A 173 -1.68 2.68 0.84
CA ASN A 173 -1.85 2.65 -0.60
C ASN A 173 -3.24 3.19 -0.98
N PHE A 174 -3.27 4.25 -1.79
CA PHE A 174 -4.48 4.80 -2.40
C PHE A 174 -4.19 5.33 -3.81
N TYR A 175 -5.23 5.57 -4.60
CA TYR A 175 -5.10 5.93 -6.01
C TYR A 175 -4.96 7.45 -6.23
N PRO A 176 -4.34 7.90 -7.33
CA PRO A 176 -4.34 9.31 -7.70
C PRO A 176 -5.75 9.91 -7.81
N ASN A 177 -5.84 11.22 -7.64
CA ASN A 177 -7.06 12.01 -7.60
C ASN A 177 -8.01 11.61 -6.45
N SER A 178 -7.43 11.23 -5.30
CA SER A 178 -8.20 10.93 -4.10
C SER A 178 -7.57 11.50 -2.84
N CYS A 179 -8.41 11.64 -1.82
CA CYS A 179 -8.03 11.99 -0.47
C CYS A 179 -8.44 10.86 0.47
N VAL A 180 -7.56 10.52 1.40
CA VAL A 180 -7.82 9.57 2.49
C VAL A 180 -7.62 10.25 3.84
N TRP A 181 -8.42 9.83 4.81
CA TRP A 181 -8.29 10.18 6.22
C TRP A 181 -7.92 8.92 6.96
N LEU A 182 -6.77 8.95 7.59
CA LEU A 182 -6.13 7.83 8.24
C LEU A 182 -6.06 8.11 9.72
N GLU A 183 -6.55 7.17 10.52
CA GLU A 183 -6.35 7.13 11.96
C GLU A 183 -5.75 5.75 12.27
N TYR A 184 -4.51 5.75 12.76
CA TYR A 184 -3.71 4.53 12.91
C TYR A 184 -2.68 4.69 14.03
N GLY A 185 -2.17 3.56 14.52
CA GLY A 185 -1.27 3.55 15.66
C GLY A 185 0.05 4.30 15.42
N GLY A 186 0.57 4.90 16.48
CA GLY A 186 1.89 5.54 16.50
C GLY A 186 1.98 6.92 15.83
N GLN A 187 0.90 7.47 15.25
CA GLN A 187 0.89 8.78 14.59
C GLN A 187 -0.44 9.53 14.82
N PRO A 188 -0.44 10.88 14.76
CA PRO A 188 -1.69 11.65 14.78
C PRO A 188 -2.52 11.44 13.51
N ASN A 189 -3.83 11.69 13.61
CA ASN A 189 -4.77 11.58 12.49
C ASN A 189 -4.26 12.35 11.28
N LEU A 190 -4.24 11.68 10.13
CA LEU A 190 -3.61 12.18 8.91
C LEU A 190 -4.65 12.23 7.79
N LYS A 191 -4.85 13.41 7.21
CA LYS A 191 -5.49 13.54 5.90
C LYS A 191 -4.40 13.64 4.84
N ALA A 192 -4.44 12.74 3.87
CA ALA A 192 -3.50 12.65 2.77
C ALA A 192 -4.26 12.72 1.45
N CYS A 193 -3.83 13.58 0.53
CA CYS A 193 -4.38 13.66 -0.81
C CYS A 193 -3.27 13.55 -1.84
N TYR A 194 -3.55 12.89 -2.96
CA TYR A 194 -2.63 12.70 -4.07
C TYR A 194 -3.38 12.89 -5.39
N GLY A 195 -2.89 13.72 -6.30
CA GLY A 195 -3.62 14.01 -7.55
C GLY A 195 -3.04 15.17 -8.35
N SER A 196 -3.81 15.72 -9.29
CA SER A 196 -3.40 16.90 -10.07
C SER A 196 -3.32 18.17 -9.22
N ASN A 197 -2.89 19.28 -9.83
CA ASN A 197 -2.89 20.60 -9.19
C ASN A 197 -4.30 21.15 -8.88
N GLU A 198 -5.34 20.55 -9.46
CA GLU A 198 -6.76 20.85 -9.21
C GLU A 198 -7.34 20.01 -8.06
N LEU A 199 -6.53 19.18 -7.41
CA LEU A 199 -6.96 18.36 -6.29
C LEU A 199 -7.51 19.24 -5.16
N ASP A 200 -8.81 19.15 -4.93
CA ASP A 200 -9.47 19.88 -3.86
C ASP A 200 -9.12 19.26 -2.50
N SER A 201 -8.08 19.79 -1.86
CA SER A 201 -7.70 19.41 -0.49
C SER A 201 -8.77 19.73 0.56
N THR A 202 -9.86 20.42 0.20
CA THR A 202 -11.00 20.73 1.07
C THR A 202 -12.14 19.74 0.97
N LEU A 203 -12.03 18.72 0.10
CA LEU A 203 -12.95 17.59 0.05
C LEU A 203 -13.27 17.10 1.47
N SER A 204 -14.55 16.94 1.74
CA SER A 204 -15.07 16.34 2.97
C SER A 204 -15.52 14.91 2.69
N ILE A 205 -15.41 14.06 3.71
CA ILE A 205 -16.02 12.74 3.67
C ILE A 205 -17.52 12.94 3.85
N ASP A 206 -18.32 12.31 3.00
CA ASP A 206 -19.76 12.27 3.16
C ASP A 206 -20.10 11.57 4.48
N SER A 207 -20.73 12.34 5.39
CA SER A 207 -21.13 11.90 6.72
C SER A 207 -22.19 10.80 6.71
N THR A 208 -22.86 10.57 5.57
CA THR A 208 -23.88 9.53 5.41
C THR A 208 -23.28 8.15 5.17
N ILE A 209 -21.99 8.07 4.80
CA ILE A 209 -21.33 6.78 4.56
C ILE A 209 -21.14 6.05 5.88
N ALA A 210 -21.60 4.79 5.91
CA ALA A 210 -21.49 3.93 7.07
C ALA A 210 -20.03 3.82 7.52
N LYS A 211 -19.82 3.93 8.83
CA LYS A 211 -18.52 3.76 9.47
C LYS A 211 -18.53 2.52 10.36
N ILE A 212 -17.44 1.80 10.32
CA ILE A 212 -17.18 0.62 11.14
C ILE A 212 -16.07 0.92 12.15
N GLN A 213 -16.08 0.17 13.24
CA GLN A 213 -15.06 0.22 14.27
C GLN A 213 -13.87 -0.65 13.88
N CYS A 214 -12.65 -0.15 14.11
CA CYS A 214 -11.40 -0.81 13.76
C CYS A 214 -10.40 -0.73 14.91
N GLU A 215 -9.52 -1.73 15.03
CA GLU A 215 -8.40 -1.74 15.97
C GLU A 215 -7.29 -0.78 15.50
N VAL A 216 -6.62 -0.12 16.45
CA VAL A 216 -5.61 0.91 16.19
C VAL A 216 -4.31 0.59 16.91
N ASP A 217 -3.28 0.21 16.16
CA ASP A 217 -2.04 -0.29 16.74
C ASP A 217 -0.82 -0.05 15.82
N TYR A 218 0.36 -0.03 16.44
CA TYR A 218 1.63 0.04 15.73
C TYR A 218 2.62 -0.97 16.30
N PHE A 219 3.25 -1.71 15.39
CA PHE A 219 4.33 -2.62 15.72
C PHE A 219 5.54 -2.31 14.83
N SER A 220 6.72 -2.29 15.44
CA SER A 220 7.99 -2.24 14.72
C SER A 220 8.94 -3.26 15.34
N PRO A 221 9.66 -4.06 14.55
CA PRO A 221 10.66 -5.00 15.05
C PRO A 221 11.79 -4.32 15.84
N ARG A 222 11.94 -3.00 15.68
CA ARG A 222 13.03 -2.20 16.25
C ARG A 222 12.62 -1.40 17.48
N LEU A 223 11.34 -1.37 17.80
CA LEU A 223 10.79 -0.59 18.90
C LEU A 223 9.93 -1.50 19.79
N PRO A 224 9.79 -1.18 21.09
CA PRO A 224 8.79 -1.84 21.92
C PRO A 224 7.41 -1.71 21.28
N TYR A 225 6.59 -2.75 21.39
CA TYR A 225 5.21 -2.69 20.93
C TYR A 225 4.45 -1.57 21.64
N VAL A 226 3.78 -0.70 20.88
CA VAL A 226 3.01 0.42 21.43
C VAL A 226 1.56 0.30 20.98
N LYS A 227 0.70 -0.22 21.86
CA LYS A 227 -0.75 -0.06 21.73
C LYS A 227 -1.09 1.41 21.95
N THR A 228 -1.53 2.09 20.89
CA THR A 228 -1.66 3.56 20.89
C THR A 228 -3.11 4.04 21.07
N GLY A 229 -4.09 3.14 20.92
CA GLY A 229 -5.50 3.40 21.17
C GLY A 229 -6.27 2.09 21.33
N ASP A 230 -7.56 2.18 21.62
CA ASP A 230 -8.44 1.01 21.59
C ASP A 230 -9.09 0.86 20.21
N TYR A 231 -9.72 1.92 19.68
CA TYR A 231 -10.46 1.82 18.42
C TYR A 231 -10.56 3.16 17.68
N CYS A 232 -10.76 3.11 16.36
CA CYS A 232 -11.20 4.24 15.55
C CYS A 232 -12.38 3.89 14.64
N THR A 233 -12.96 4.88 13.97
CA THR A 233 -14.09 4.69 13.05
C THR A 233 -13.81 5.22 11.65
N GLY A 234 -14.01 4.38 10.63
CA GLY A 234 -13.82 4.75 9.23
C GLY A 234 -14.70 3.92 8.29
N GLN A 235 -14.62 4.18 6.99
CA GLN A 235 -15.32 3.37 5.99
C GLN A 235 -14.76 1.95 5.90
N PHE A 236 -13.44 1.83 6.09
CA PHE A 236 -12.73 0.57 6.05
C PHE A 236 -11.74 0.49 7.21
N CYS A 237 -11.44 -0.73 7.64
CA CYS A 237 -10.29 -1.03 8.47
C CYS A 237 -9.12 -1.46 7.59
N PHE A 238 -7.90 -1.19 8.05
CA PHE A 238 -6.71 -1.65 7.35
C PHE A 238 -5.62 -2.20 8.27
N ILE A 239 -4.81 -3.06 7.68
CA ILE A 239 -3.48 -3.46 8.16
C ILE A 239 -2.51 -3.07 7.05
N SER A 240 -1.41 -2.40 7.36
CA SER A 240 -0.37 -2.02 6.41
C SER A 240 1.00 -2.41 6.94
N ALA A 241 1.86 -2.90 6.05
CA ALA A 241 3.12 -3.53 6.37
C ALA A 241 4.21 -3.02 5.44
N THR A 242 5.27 -2.43 6.01
CA THR A 242 6.41 -1.95 5.23
C THR A 242 7.38 -3.09 4.93
N SER A 243 8.21 -2.92 3.91
CA SER A 243 9.31 -3.83 3.59
C SER A 243 10.33 -4.00 4.73
N ARG A 244 10.32 -3.10 5.73
CA ARG A 244 11.18 -3.16 6.93
C ARG A 244 10.55 -3.94 8.09
N GLY A 245 9.30 -4.38 7.93
CA GLY A 245 8.55 -5.12 8.94
C GLY A 245 7.75 -4.24 9.90
N ASP A 246 7.66 -2.92 9.66
CA ASP A 246 6.79 -2.05 10.44
C ASP A 246 5.33 -2.27 10.05
N VAL A 247 4.45 -2.42 11.03
CA VAL A 247 3.03 -2.75 10.86
C VAL A 247 2.17 -1.66 11.49
N TYR A 248 1.21 -1.19 10.71
CA TYR A 248 0.23 -0.18 11.10
C TYR A 248 -1.17 -0.76 10.99
N ARG A 249 -1.98 -0.57 12.03
CA ARG A 249 -3.42 -0.89 12.02
C ARG A 249 -4.22 0.37 12.30
N GLY A 250 -5.33 0.51 11.59
CA GLY A 250 -6.20 1.66 11.74
C GLY A 250 -7.43 1.60 10.85
N CYS A 251 -8.10 2.74 10.75
CA CYS A 251 -9.26 2.94 9.89
C CYS A 251 -8.97 4.02 8.86
N VAL A 252 -9.65 3.88 7.72
CA VAL A 252 -9.54 4.80 6.59
C VAL A 252 -10.92 5.21 6.11
N SER A 253 -11.04 6.48 5.75
CA SER A 253 -12.14 6.99 4.96
C SER A 253 -11.58 7.66 3.72
N SER A 254 -12.26 7.52 2.58
CA SER A 254 -11.80 8.03 1.30
C SER A 254 -12.84 8.91 0.62
N ALA A 255 -12.33 9.90 -0.12
CA ALA A 255 -13.09 10.69 -1.08
C ALA A 255 -12.33 10.70 -2.41
N THR A 256 -13.01 10.32 -3.50
CA THR A 256 -12.41 10.24 -4.84
C THR A 256 -13.01 11.32 -5.74
N LEU A 257 -12.17 11.96 -6.54
CA LEU A 257 -12.63 12.82 -7.62
C LEU A 257 -12.84 11.95 -8.87
N ASN A 258 -13.99 12.10 -9.51
CA ASN A 258 -14.27 11.55 -10.85
C ASN A 258 -14.39 10.02 -10.96
N THR A 259 -14.68 9.27 -9.87
CA THR A 259 -15.03 7.84 -9.88
C THR A 259 -14.00 6.87 -10.51
N VAL A 260 -12.78 7.33 -10.80
CA VAL A 260 -11.81 6.58 -11.63
C VAL A 260 -11.28 5.33 -10.93
N SER A 261 -11.13 5.35 -9.60
CA SER A 261 -10.84 4.16 -8.80
C SER A 261 -11.16 4.41 -7.34
N THR A 262 -12.02 3.58 -6.74
CA THR A 262 -12.30 3.60 -5.31
C THR A 262 -11.36 2.67 -4.56
N LEU A 263 -11.15 2.91 -3.26
CA LEU A 263 -10.53 1.90 -2.41
C LEU A 263 -11.31 0.59 -2.54
N LYS A 264 -10.59 -0.52 -2.69
CA LYS A 264 -11.16 -1.85 -2.78
C LYS A 264 -10.79 -2.65 -1.54
N ILE A 265 -11.75 -3.44 -1.06
CA ILE A 265 -11.51 -4.48 -0.06
C ILE A 265 -10.54 -5.50 -0.66
N GLY A 266 -9.65 -6.05 0.17
CA GLY A 266 -8.72 -7.08 -0.26
C GLY A 266 -7.27 -6.80 0.10
N TYR A 267 -6.39 -7.52 -0.58
CA TYR A 267 -4.96 -7.40 -0.45
C TYR A 267 -4.36 -6.58 -1.59
N THR A 268 -3.48 -5.66 -1.27
CA THR A 268 -2.68 -4.93 -2.27
C THR A 268 -1.21 -4.93 -1.89
N ARG A 269 -0.34 -4.96 -2.91
CA ARG A 269 1.10 -4.76 -2.76
C ARG A 269 1.55 -3.73 -3.79
N SER A 270 2.16 -2.66 -3.31
CA SER A 270 2.76 -1.63 -4.17
C SER A 270 4.17 -2.02 -4.63
N TYR A 271 4.64 -1.35 -5.68
CA TYR A 271 6.01 -1.46 -6.18
C TYR A 271 7.08 -1.02 -5.16
N THR A 272 6.68 -0.29 -4.10
CA THR A 272 7.58 0.05 -2.97
C THR A 272 7.73 -1.07 -1.95
N GLY A 273 6.98 -2.15 -2.09
CA GLY A 273 6.91 -3.24 -1.13
C GLY A 273 6.01 -2.96 0.08
N LEU A 274 5.24 -1.86 0.07
CA LEU A 274 4.16 -1.65 1.04
C LEU A 274 3.01 -2.61 0.73
N GLU A 275 2.70 -3.47 1.69
CA GLU A 275 1.60 -4.43 1.64
C GLU A 275 0.44 -3.94 2.49
N GLN A 276 -0.80 -4.15 2.02
CA GLN A 276 -1.97 -3.61 2.68
C GLN A 276 -3.18 -4.55 2.55
N TRP A 277 -3.85 -4.79 3.68
CA TRP A 277 -5.10 -5.52 3.80
C TRP A 277 -6.21 -4.53 4.15
N ILE A 278 -7.26 -4.45 3.34
CA ILE A 278 -8.43 -3.60 3.58
C ILE A 278 -9.65 -4.49 3.79
N CYS A 279 -10.49 -4.16 4.78
CA CYS A 279 -11.75 -4.84 5.04
C CYS A 279 -12.83 -3.87 5.53
N ASP A 280 -14.10 -4.27 5.43
CA ASP A 280 -15.28 -3.43 5.69
C ASP A 280 -16.21 -3.96 6.79
N GLN A 281 -15.75 -4.91 7.60
CA GLN A 281 -16.49 -5.46 8.73
C GLN A 281 -15.93 -4.93 10.06
N PRO A 282 -16.75 -4.77 11.11
CA PRO A 282 -16.26 -4.35 12.43
C PRO A 282 -15.14 -5.25 12.94
N ASP A 283 -14.08 -4.64 13.46
CA ASP A 283 -12.91 -5.30 14.08
C ASP A 283 -12.20 -6.32 13.18
N CYS A 284 -12.41 -6.25 11.87
CA CYS A 284 -11.83 -7.18 10.90
C CYS A 284 -10.30 -7.07 10.83
N ASN A 285 -9.71 -5.95 11.24
CA ASN A 285 -8.26 -5.75 11.29
C ASN A 285 -7.60 -6.15 12.62
N SER A 286 -8.33 -6.86 13.49
CA SER A 286 -7.79 -7.42 14.74
C SER A 286 -6.58 -8.32 14.49
N ASP A 287 -6.63 -9.14 13.45
CA ASP A 287 -5.52 -9.94 12.95
C ASP A 287 -5.68 -10.21 11.45
N LEU A 288 -4.62 -10.72 10.82
CA LEU A 288 -4.63 -11.01 9.37
C LEU A 288 -5.66 -12.06 8.97
N LYS A 289 -5.89 -13.07 9.81
CA LYS A 289 -6.85 -14.12 9.51
C LYS A 289 -8.26 -13.58 9.54
N SER A 290 -8.56 -12.72 10.52
CA SER A 290 -9.83 -11.98 10.60
C SER A 290 -10.03 -11.09 9.37
N ALA A 291 -9.00 -10.37 8.93
CA ALA A 291 -9.07 -9.54 7.74
C ALA A 291 -9.36 -10.37 6.48
N GLU A 292 -8.60 -11.45 6.26
CA GLU A 292 -8.79 -12.34 5.10
C GLU A 292 -10.14 -13.07 5.09
N ASN A 293 -10.63 -13.44 6.27
CA ASN A 293 -11.94 -14.10 6.41
C ASN A 293 -13.11 -13.14 6.17
N SER A 294 -12.90 -11.84 6.40
CA SER A 294 -13.91 -10.80 6.14
C SER A 294 -14.06 -10.48 4.65
N TRP A 295 -13.10 -10.88 3.82
CA TRP A 295 -13.14 -10.59 2.39
C TRP A 295 -14.22 -11.37 1.65
N PRO A 296 -14.79 -10.77 0.60
CA PRO A 296 -15.78 -11.43 -0.22
C PRO A 296 -15.18 -12.67 -0.93
N PRO A 297 -16.00 -13.68 -1.27
CA PRO A 297 -15.53 -14.98 -1.78
C PRO A 297 -14.66 -14.91 -3.03
N GLU A 298 -14.83 -13.87 -3.85
CA GLU A 298 -14.08 -13.62 -5.08
C GLU A 298 -12.59 -13.45 -4.81
N LEU A 299 -12.21 -12.98 -3.62
CA LEU A 299 -10.81 -12.77 -3.23
C LEU A 299 -10.14 -14.02 -2.64
N TYR A 300 -10.72 -15.21 -2.83
CA TYR A 300 -10.20 -16.45 -2.22
C TYR A 300 -8.76 -16.78 -2.63
N LEU A 301 -8.31 -16.41 -3.83
CA LEU A 301 -6.93 -16.60 -4.28
C LEU A 301 -5.91 -15.82 -3.45
N TYR A 302 -6.35 -14.71 -2.86
CA TYR A 302 -5.52 -13.85 -2.01
C TYR A 302 -5.57 -14.30 -0.54
N ARG A 303 -6.49 -15.20 -0.16
CA ARG A 303 -6.56 -15.76 1.19
C ARG A 303 -5.35 -16.67 1.43
N ASN A 304 -4.78 -16.61 2.63
CA ASN A 304 -3.55 -17.29 3.03
C ASN A 304 -2.27 -16.83 2.31
N LEU A 305 -2.30 -15.81 1.44
CA LEU A 305 -1.05 -15.20 0.96
C LEU A 305 -0.23 -14.73 2.16
N SER A 306 -0.87 -14.18 3.21
CA SER A 306 -0.22 -13.79 4.46
C SER A 306 0.60 -14.88 5.18
N ASN A 307 0.32 -16.17 4.91
CA ASN A 307 1.06 -17.30 5.49
C ASN A 307 2.29 -17.70 4.67
N LEU A 308 2.45 -17.18 3.45
CA LEU A 308 3.63 -17.45 2.64
C LEU A 308 4.83 -16.71 3.27
N ARG A 309 5.86 -17.48 3.64
CA ARG A 309 7.16 -16.99 4.16
C ARG A 309 7.90 -16.04 3.21
N GLU A 310 7.36 -15.81 2.02
CA GLU A 310 7.84 -14.80 1.06
C GLU A 310 7.55 -13.37 1.52
N PHE A 311 6.65 -13.19 2.51
CA PHE A 311 6.22 -11.87 2.99
C PHE A 311 6.73 -11.63 4.41
N SER A 312 7.65 -10.67 4.51
CA SER A 312 8.58 -10.51 5.63
C SER A 312 7.98 -10.06 6.97
N VAL A 313 6.65 -10.05 7.17
CA VAL A 313 6.07 -9.05 8.08
C VAL A 313 5.33 -9.59 9.33
N PHE A 314 5.05 -10.88 9.51
CA PHE A 314 4.26 -11.28 10.69
C PHE A 314 4.77 -12.48 11.50
N TYR A 315 5.45 -12.15 12.61
CA TYR A 315 5.48 -12.93 13.85
C TYR A 315 4.64 -12.20 14.93
N ILE A 316 3.39 -11.84 14.66
CA ILE A 316 2.54 -11.18 15.67
C ILE A 316 1.78 -12.19 16.55
N ASN A 317 1.70 -13.47 16.14
CA ASN A 317 0.99 -14.51 16.88
C ASN A 317 1.85 -15.26 17.91
N TYR A 318 2.56 -14.61 18.84
CA TYR A 318 3.12 -15.33 20.02
C TYR A 318 3.32 -14.52 21.31
N ALA A 319 3.18 -13.19 21.30
CA ALA A 319 3.57 -12.39 22.48
C ALA A 319 2.47 -12.18 23.54
N SER A 320 1.22 -12.60 23.31
CA SER A 320 0.13 -12.41 24.29
C SER A 320 -0.28 -13.67 25.07
N GLY A 321 0.47 -14.78 24.96
CA GLY A 321 0.01 -16.08 25.50
C GLY A 321 0.93 -16.85 26.44
N PHE A 322 2.21 -16.50 26.61
CA PHE A 322 3.12 -17.31 27.43
C PHE A 322 4.09 -16.44 28.26
N SER A 323 3.64 -16.08 29.46
CA SER A 323 4.50 -15.76 30.59
C SER A 323 5.26 -17.03 31.02
N PHE A 324 6.21 -17.50 30.22
CA PHE A 324 7.22 -18.45 30.70
C PHE A 324 8.42 -17.65 31.17
N PHE A 325 8.37 -17.20 32.42
CA PHE A 325 9.58 -17.07 33.21
C PHE A 325 10.16 -18.48 33.38
N PRO A 326 11.33 -18.84 32.84
CA PRO A 326 12.12 -19.84 33.51
C PRO A 326 12.72 -19.12 34.72
N SER A 327 12.06 -19.25 35.86
CA SER A 327 12.70 -18.98 37.14
C SER A 327 13.95 -19.84 37.22
N PHE A 328 15.12 -19.25 36.97
CA PHE A 328 16.39 -19.77 37.45
C PHE A 328 16.38 -19.68 38.99
N PHE A 329 15.63 -20.58 39.63
CA PHE A 329 15.88 -20.92 41.02
C PHE A 329 17.13 -21.79 41.06
N LEU A 330 18.24 -21.10 41.31
CA LEU A 330 19.39 -21.55 42.06
C LEU A 330 19.01 -22.64 43.09
N VAL A 331 19.13 -23.91 42.69
CA VAL A 331 19.25 -25.02 43.64
C VAL A 331 20.73 -25.22 43.87
N ILE A 332 21.26 -24.51 44.87
CA ILE A 332 22.52 -24.89 45.52
C ILE A 332 22.25 -26.22 46.24
N ILE A 333 22.70 -27.31 45.64
CA ILE A 333 22.86 -28.58 46.36
C ILE A 333 24.19 -28.47 47.13
N ILE A 334 24.10 -28.20 48.42
CA ILE A 334 25.15 -28.50 49.38
C ILE A 334 25.14 -30.01 49.59
N PHE A 335 26.18 -30.71 49.13
CA PHE A 335 26.54 -32.02 49.69
C PHE A 335 27.77 -31.83 50.57
N PHE A 336 27.54 -31.93 51.89
CA PHE A 336 28.55 -32.40 52.83
C PHE A 336 28.49 -33.92 52.82
N LEU A 337 29.54 -34.57 52.30
CA LEU A 337 30.26 -35.71 52.88
C LEU A 337 31.32 -36.21 51.90
#